data_AF-A0A222FP26-F1
#
_entry.id   AF-A0A222FP26-F1
#
_cell.length_a   1.000
_cell.length_b   1.000
_cell.length_c   1.000
_cell.angle_alpha   90.00
_cell.angle_beta   90.00
_cell.angle_gamma   90.00
#
_symmetry.space_group_name_H-M   'P 1'
#
loop_
_entity.id
_entity.type
_entity.pdbx_description
1 polymer ?
#
loop_
_entity_poly.entity_id
_entity_poly.type
_entity_poly.pdbx_seq_one_letter_code
_entity_poly.pdbx_strand_id
1 'polypeptide(L)'
;MARPTTDQCQLCQRRVALTFHHLIPRKMHRRTYFRKHFDRAQLNEGIWVCRRCHRGIHKLYDEMTLAKQFASLTALQNDPAMKKHIAWVARQKGD
;
A
#
# COMPACT_ATOMS: atom_id res chain seq x y z
N MET A 1 13.85 11.10 -5.32
CA MET A 1 12.93 10.01 -4.93
C MET A 1 13.13 9.76 -3.45
N ALA A 2 12.07 9.67 -2.64
CA ALA A 2 12.22 9.34 -1.23
C ALA A 2 12.96 8.01 -1.08
N ARG A 3 13.87 7.91 -0.11
CA ARG A 3 14.54 6.65 0.21
C ARG A 3 13.63 5.79 1.08
N PRO A 4 13.64 4.46 0.92
CA PRO A 4 12.96 3.57 1.85
C PRO A 4 13.39 3.84 3.29
N THR A 5 12.40 3.95 4.19
CA THR A 5 12.65 4.07 5.63
C THR A 5 12.83 2.70 6.30
N THR A 6 12.69 1.62 5.53
CA THR A 6 12.85 0.23 5.94
C THR A 6 13.56 -0.57 4.84
N ASP A 7 14.22 -1.67 5.23
CA ASP A 7 14.88 -2.61 4.32
C ASP A 7 13.97 -3.78 3.88
N GLN A 8 12.75 -3.85 4.42
CA GLN A 8 11.80 -4.93 4.20
C GLN A 8 10.45 -4.42 3.72
N CYS A 9 9.78 -5.21 2.88
CA CYS A 9 8.41 -4.94 2.47
C CYS A 9 7.49 -4.96 3.71
N GLN A 10 6.77 -3.86 3.98
CA GLN A 10 5.89 -3.75 5.15
C GLN A 10 4.69 -4.73 5.13
N LEU A 11 4.44 -5.39 4.00
CA LEU A 11 3.42 -6.44 3.88
C LEU A 11 4.01 -7.85 3.98
N CYS A 12 4.89 -8.23 3.05
CA CYS A 12 5.41 -9.61 2.97
C CYS A 12 6.76 -9.85 3.65
N GLN A 13 7.36 -8.83 4.27
CA GLN A 13 8.63 -8.89 5.02
C GLN A 13 9.86 -9.34 4.20
N ARG A 14 9.76 -9.38 2.87
CA ARG A 14 10.89 -9.69 2.00
C ARG A 14 11.86 -8.51 1.90
N ARG A 15 13.16 -8.82 1.94
CA ARG A 15 14.29 -7.90 1.67
C ARG A 15 14.59 -7.85 0.17
N VAL A 16 13.87 -6.99 -0.55
CA VAL A 16 14.00 -6.79 -2.01
C VAL A 16 13.80 -5.32 -2.35
N ALA A 17 13.87 -4.94 -3.63
CA ALA A 17 13.65 -3.56 -4.03
C ALA A 17 12.23 -3.08 -3.65
N LEU A 18 12.17 -1.98 -2.90
CA LEU A 18 10.92 -1.42 -2.41
C LEU A 18 10.45 -0.24 -3.27
N THR A 19 9.14 -0.08 -3.33
CA THR A 19 8.45 1.04 -3.97
C THR A 19 7.51 1.67 -2.96
N PHE A 20 7.33 2.99 -3.05
CA PHE A 20 6.39 3.70 -2.19
C PHE A 20 4.97 3.57 -2.74
N HIS A 21 4.04 3.07 -1.92
CA HIS A 21 2.62 3.01 -2.22
C HIS A 21 1.86 3.96 -1.29
N HIS A 22 1.08 4.87 -1.85
CA HIS A 22 0.26 5.79 -1.05
C HIS A 22 -0.95 5.05 -0.50
N LEU A 23 -1.22 5.15 0.81
CA LEU A 23 -2.37 4.52 1.44
C LEU A 23 -3.69 5.13 0.94
N ILE A 24 -3.72 6.46 0.77
CA ILE A 24 -4.75 7.16 -0.01
C ILE A 24 -4.15 7.43 -1.40
N PRO A 25 -4.60 6.75 -2.47
CA PRO A 25 -4.06 6.95 -3.81
C PRO A 25 -4.10 8.41 -4.24
N ARG A 26 -3.02 8.90 -4.87
CA ARG A 26 -2.89 10.31 -5.31
C ARG A 26 -4.06 10.79 -6.17
N LYS A 27 -4.65 9.91 -6.99
CA LYS A 27 -5.82 10.26 -7.81
C LYS A 27 -7.05 10.64 -6.97
N MET A 28 -7.13 10.17 -5.71
CA MET A 28 -8.22 10.48 -4.78
C MET A 28 -8.03 11.83 -4.07
N HIS A 29 -6.79 12.33 -3.95
CA HIS A 29 -6.47 13.56 -3.19
C HIS A 29 -7.27 14.78 -3.63
N ARG A 30 -7.55 14.89 -4.94
CA ARG A 30 -8.30 16.03 -5.51
C ARG A 30 -9.81 15.97 -5.28
N ARG A 31 -10.36 14.81 -4.87
CA ARG A 31 -11.81 14.68 -4.67
C ARG A 31 -12.21 15.44 -3.41
N THR A 32 -13.38 16.10 -3.45
CA THR A 32 -13.85 17.00 -2.39
C THR A 32 -13.84 16.37 -1.00
N TYR A 33 -14.27 15.11 -0.87
CA TYR A 33 -14.25 14.40 0.41
C TYR A 33 -12.82 14.33 0.99
N PHE A 34 -11.86 13.80 0.24
CA PHE A 34 -10.50 13.62 0.76
C PHE A 34 -9.80 14.95 1.04
N ARG A 35 -10.03 15.98 0.21
CA ARG A 35 -9.48 17.32 0.44
C ARG A 35 -10.03 18.01 1.69
N LYS A 36 -11.27 17.69 2.10
CA LYS A 36 -11.92 18.28 3.27
C LYS A 36 -11.60 17.54 4.57
N HIS A 37 -11.34 16.23 4.49
CA HIS A 37 -11.24 15.37 5.67
C HIS A 37 -9.82 14.93 6.01
N PHE A 38 -8.85 15.12 5.11
CA PHE A 38 -7.46 14.73 5.34
C PHE A 38 -6.53 15.90 5.02
N ASP A 39 -5.54 16.09 5.88
CA ASP A 39 -4.48 17.07 5.64
C ASP A 39 -3.45 16.55 4.62
N ARG A 40 -2.50 17.41 4.26
CA ARG A 40 -1.46 17.06 3.28
C ARG A 40 -0.55 15.93 3.78
N ALA A 41 -0.25 15.86 5.07
CA ALA A 41 0.61 14.80 5.60
C ALA A 41 -0.11 13.44 5.47
N GLN A 42 -1.36 13.37 5.93
CA GLN A 42 -2.22 12.19 5.86
C GLN A 42 -2.43 11.70 4.41
N LEU A 43 -2.67 12.62 3.47
CA LEU A 43 -2.80 12.25 2.05
C LEU A 43 -1.51 11.68 1.46
N ASN A 44 -0.35 12.10 1.96
CA ASN A 44 0.95 11.61 1.51
C ASN A 44 1.48 10.43 2.35
N GLU A 45 0.70 9.94 3.32
CA GLU A 45 1.03 8.70 4.02
C GLU A 45 1.05 7.52 3.05
N GLY A 46 1.97 6.61 3.32
CA GLY A 46 2.21 5.47 2.46
C GLY A 46 3.11 4.45 3.12
N ILE A 47 3.31 3.35 2.40
CA ILE A 47 4.09 2.21 2.84
C ILE A 47 5.10 1.81 1.77
N TRP A 48 6.25 1.32 2.24
CA TRP A 48 7.28 0.72 1.42
C TRP A 48 6.96 -0.77 1.21
N VAL A 49 6.67 -1.11 -0.04
CA VAL A 49 6.29 -2.47 -0.43
C VAL A 49 7.09 -2.93 -1.64
N CYS A 50 7.36 -4.24 -1.72
CA CYS A 50 7.96 -4.80 -2.92
C CYS A 50 7.02 -4.69 -4.12
N ARG A 51 7.57 -4.81 -5.33
CA ARG A 51 6.81 -4.65 -6.58
C ARG A 51 5.62 -5.61 -6.69
N ARG A 52 5.76 -6.85 -6.20
CA ARG A 52 4.67 -7.85 -6.21
C ARG A 52 3.54 -7.50 -5.25
N CYS A 53 3.86 -6.98 -4.06
CA CYS A 53 2.86 -6.48 -3.13
C CYS A 53 2.15 -5.25 -3.70
N HIS A 54 2.89 -4.29 -4.25
CA HIS A 54 2.32 -3.11 -4.90
C HIS A 54 1.32 -3.48 -6.00
N ARG A 55 1.71 -4.36 -6.94
CA ARG A 55 0.80 -4.85 -7.98
C ARG A 55 -0.39 -5.60 -7.40
N GLY A 56 -0.19 -6.38 -6.34
CA GLY A 56 -1.25 -7.11 -5.65
C GLY A 56 -2.33 -6.18 -5.10
N ILE A 57 -1.94 -5.10 -4.42
CA ILE A 57 -2.87 -4.09 -3.87
C ILE A 57 -3.77 -3.55 -4.98
N HIS A 58 -3.19 -3.09 -6.09
CA HIS A 58 -3.96 -2.53 -7.22
C HIS A 58 -4.68 -3.56 -8.08
N LYS A 59 -4.36 -4.85 -7.95
CA LYS A 59 -5.10 -5.93 -8.60
C LYS A 59 -6.34 -6.33 -7.79
N LEU A 60 -6.26 -6.24 -6.47
CA LEU A 60 -7.34 -6.63 -5.56
C LEU A 60 -8.36 -5.49 -5.35
N TYR A 61 -7.90 -4.24 -5.34
CA TYR A 61 -8.74 -3.09 -5.00
C TYR A 61 -8.55 -1.93 -5.96
N ASP A 62 -9.65 -1.27 -6.30
CA ASP A 62 -9.63 0.01 -6.98
C ASP A 62 -9.21 1.16 -6.03
N GLU A 63 -8.94 2.33 -6.60
CA GLU A 63 -8.43 3.49 -5.86
C GLU A 63 -9.40 4.03 -4.80
N MET A 64 -10.71 3.94 -5.04
CA MET A 64 -11.73 4.43 -4.11
C MET A 64 -11.86 3.48 -2.92
N THR A 65 -11.88 2.18 -3.18
CA THR A 65 -11.89 1.12 -2.17
C THR A 65 -10.64 1.23 -1.29
N LEU A 66 -9.46 1.41 -1.87
CA LEU A 66 -8.22 1.65 -1.11
C LEU A 66 -8.34 2.87 -0.21
N ALA A 67 -8.77 4.01 -0.75
CA ALA A 67 -8.84 5.25 0.01
C ALA A 67 -9.87 5.23 1.15
N LYS A 68 -10.95 4.44 1.02
CA LYS A 68 -12.02 4.39 2.04
C LYS A 68 -11.85 3.28 3.05
N GLN A 69 -11.35 2.13 2.64
CA GLN A 69 -11.34 0.91 3.47
C GLN A 69 -9.92 0.46 3.85
N PHE A 70 -8.91 0.82 3.07
CA PHE A 70 -7.54 0.33 3.22
C PHE A 70 -6.50 1.46 3.31
N ALA A 71 -6.90 2.62 3.86
CA ALA A 71 -6.04 3.78 4.05
C ALA A 71 -5.05 3.63 5.23
N SER A 72 -4.79 2.41 5.70
CA SER A 72 -3.78 2.10 6.73
C SER A 72 -3.10 0.76 6.46
N LEU A 73 -1.85 0.62 6.92
CA LEU A 73 -1.10 -0.64 6.83
C LEU A 73 -1.86 -1.79 7.52
N THR A 74 -2.39 -1.52 8.71
CA THR A 74 -3.13 -2.50 9.50
C THR A 74 -4.39 -2.99 8.78
N ALA A 75 -5.12 -2.10 8.09
CA ALA A 75 -6.28 -2.50 7.30
C ALA A 75 -5.91 -3.47 6.17
N LEU A 76 -4.83 -3.17 5.43
CA LEU A 76 -4.30 -4.09 4.41
C LEU A 76 -3.84 -5.42 5.00
N GLN A 77 -3.14 -5.40 6.14
CA GLN A 77 -2.65 -6.62 6.78
C GLN A 77 -3.78 -7.48 7.35
N ASN A 78 -4.93 -6.89 7.70
CA ASN A 78 -6.05 -7.60 8.29
C ASN A 78 -7.03 -8.20 7.28
N ASP A 79 -7.03 -7.70 6.03
CA ASP A 79 -7.90 -8.21 4.97
C ASP A 79 -7.57 -9.67 4.56
N PRO A 80 -8.57 -10.57 4.46
CA PRO A 80 -8.35 -11.96 4.09
C PRO A 80 -7.73 -12.19 2.69
N ALA A 81 -8.17 -11.44 1.68
CA ALA A 81 -7.63 -11.55 0.31
C ALA A 81 -6.19 -11.05 0.26
N MET A 82 -5.92 -9.93 0.94
CA MET A 82 -4.57 -9.39 1.07
C MET A 82 -3.66 -10.33 1.86
N LYS A 83 -4.11 -10.92 2.98
CA LYS A 83 -3.35 -11.95 3.73
C LYS A 83 -2.95 -13.13 2.85
N LYS A 84 -3.87 -13.65 2.04
CA LYS A 84 -3.60 -14.75 1.09
C LYS A 84 -2.51 -14.35 0.09
N HIS A 85 -2.62 -13.15 -0.48
CA HIS A 85 -1.60 -12.64 -1.41
C HIS A 85 -0.25 -12.44 -0.72
N ILE A 86 -0.22 -11.86 0.48
CA ILE A 86 1.01 -11.65 1.28
C ILE A 86 1.72 -12.97 1.53
N ALA A 87 0.98 -13.98 2.02
CA ALA A 87 1.51 -15.30 2.31
C ALA A 87 2.11 -15.98 1.06
N TRP A 88 1.46 -15.78 -0.10
CA TRP A 88 1.99 -16.26 -1.37
C TRP A 88 3.26 -15.50 -1.80
N VAL A 89 3.25 -14.16 -1.75
CA VAL A 89 4.40 -13.32 -2.15
C VAL A 89 5.63 -13.60 -1.29
N ALA A 90 5.45 -13.83 0.01
CA ALA A 90 6.51 -14.09 0.98
C ALA A 90 7.38 -15.31 0.58
N ARG A 91 6.79 -16.28 -0.13
CA ARG A 91 7.47 -17.51 -0.56
C ARG A 91 8.11 -17.41 -1.94
N GLN A 92 7.91 -16.30 -2.65
CA GLN A 92 8.39 -16.16 -4.01
C GLN A 92 9.88 -15.81 -4.07
N LYS A 93 10.60 -16.42 -5.01
CA LYS A 93 11.98 -16.09 -5.35
C LYS A 93 12.00 -15.00 -6.42
N GLY A 94 13.00 -14.11 -6.33
CA GLY A 94 13.16 -12.98 -7.26
C GLY A 94 12.06 -11.92 -7.14
N ASP A 95 12.29 -10.75 -7.74
CA ASP A 95 11.27 -9.70 -7.87
C ASP A 95 10.44 -9.89 -9.15
#